data_AF-A0A4Y6KQY3-F1
#
_entry.id   AF-A0A4Y6KQY3-F1
#
_cell.length_a   1.000
_cell.length_b   1.000
_cell.length_c   1.000
_cell.angle_alpha   90.00
_cell.angle_beta   90.00
_cell.angle_gamma   90.00
#
_symmetry.space_group_name_H-M   'P 1'
#
loop_
_entity.id
_entity.type
_entity.pdbx_description
1 polymer ?
#
loop_
_entity_poly.entity_id
_entity_poly.type
_entity_poly.pdbx_seq_one_letter_code
_entity_poly.pdbx_strand_id
1 'polypeptide(L)'
;MSKITFQEAPLQMARGVVGIGEHHDNHWGRMLVLTLLQCEGARHLLIESAADQQYRVDGITTDAGAIDSEMARALDGVSWQTEGVLPLSIVIYQAQKRGVQVTCADDMCVYSAEYAVRANGMKKRNQTAVNTLLGLGDTPPKGVIMLNGADHFKGSNTKFTIGKLLEGQEGLSFGWVDASTKEGSGFGVRVG
;
A
#
# COMPACT_ATOMS: atom_id res chain seq x y z
N MET A 1 4.22 18.29 4.25
CA MET A 1 4.50 16.84 4.26
C MET A 1 5.31 16.47 3.03
N SER A 2 6.27 15.54 3.12
CA SER A 2 7.34 15.41 2.11
C SER A 2 7.21 14.13 1.29
N LYS A 3 7.17 14.27 -0.04
CA LYS A 3 7.55 13.21 -0.97
C LYS A 3 9.03 12.88 -0.71
N ILE A 4 9.36 11.60 -0.63
CA ILE A 4 10.71 11.09 -0.41
C ILE A 4 11.15 10.24 -1.61
N THR A 5 12.44 9.96 -1.67
CA THR A 5 13.04 9.10 -2.70
C THR A 5 12.96 7.62 -2.32
N PHE A 6 13.21 6.76 -3.31
CA PHE A 6 13.36 5.32 -3.09
C PHE A 6 14.44 5.00 -2.04
N GLN A 7 15.57 5.73 -2.08
CA GLN A 7 16.70 5.54 -1.18
C GLN A 7 16.39 5.93 0.27
N GLU A 8 15.48 6.89 0.47
CA GLU A 8 15.05 7.34 1.80
C GLU A 8 13.96 6.45 2.40
N ALA A 9 13.27 5.63 1.59
CA ALA A 9 12.16 4.79 2.01
C ALA A 9 12.47 3.84 3.19
N PRO A 10 13.62 3.13 3.23
CA PRO A 10 13.96 2.28 4.37
C PRO A 10 14.10 3.06 5.68
N LEU A 11 14.74 4.23 5.63
CA LEU A 11 14.92 5.08 6.81
C LEU A 11 13.58 5.67 7.27
N GLN A 12 12.71 6.04 6.34
CA GLN A 12 11.36 6.50 6.65
C GLN A 12 10.53 5.40 7.33
N MET A 13 10.58 4.16 6.80
CA MET A 13 9.90 3.01 7.40
C MET A 13 10.39 2.74 8.84
N ALA A 14 11.71 2.78 9.06
CA ALA A 14 12.29 2.58 10.40
C ALA A 14 11.85 3.66 11.40
N ARG A 15 11.59 4.89 10.92
CA ARG A 15 11.14 6.02 11.74
C ARG A 15 9.64 6.02 12.00
N GLY A 16 8.84 5.42 11.13
CA GLY A 16 7.39 5.44 11.22
C GLY A 16 6.72 4.70 10.08
N VAL A 17 6.17 5.47 9.15
CA VAL A 17 5.33 5.00 8.05
C VAL A 17 5.91 5.46 6.71
N VAL A 18 5.98 4.55 5.76
CA VAL A 18 6.27 4.86 4.36
C VAL A 18 5.07 4.56 3.47
N GLY A 19 4.58 5.58 2.76
CA GLY A 19 3.58 5.43 1.71
C GLY A 19 4.24 5.12 0.36
N ILE A 20 3.64 4.23 -0.42
CA ILE A 20 4.09 3.88 -1.77
C ILE A 20 2.90 4.06 -2.69
N GLY A 21 2.98 5.10 -3.52
CA GLY A 21 1.99 5.36 -4.56
C GLY A 21 2.29 4.52 -5.79
N GLU A 22 1.50 3.48 -6.07
CA GLU A 22 1.63 2.67 -7.29
C GLU A 22 0.69 3.12 -8.42
N HIS A 23 0.95 2.61 -9.62
CA HIS A 23 -0.02 2.55 -10.70
C HIS A 23 -0.31 1.07 -10.96
N HIS A 24 -1.58 0.69 -11.11
CA HIS A 24 -1.95 -0.72 -11.23
C HIS A 24 -1.40 -1.41 -12.50
N ASP A 25 -1.02 -0.63 -13.50
CA ASP A 25 -0.42 -1.10 -14.75
C ASP A 25 1.10 -1.31 -14.71
N ASN A 26 1.75 -1.16 -13.55
CA ASN A 26 3.17 -1.48 -13.42
C ASN A 26 3.52 -2.12 -12.07
N HIS A 27 4.73 -2.68 -11.99
CA HIS A 27 5.18 -3.45 -10.84
C HIS A 27 6.07 -2.67 -9.86
N TRP A 28 6.33 -1.39 -10.10
CA TRP A 28 7.39 -0.70 -9.38
C TRP A 28 7.08 -0.47 -7.90
N GLY A 29 5.83 -0.13 -7.56
CA GLY A 29 5.39 -0.03 -6.18
C GLY A 29 5.53 -1.36 -5.44
N ARG A 30 5.08 -2.45 -6.07
CA ARG A 30 5.18 -3.81 -5.54
C ARG A 30 6.63 -4.26 -5.35
N MET A 31 7.52 -3.93 -6.29
CA MET A 31 8.97 -4.20 -6.17
C MET A 31 9.63 -3.42 -5.02
N LEU A 32 9.22 -2.17 -4.80
CA LEU A 32 9.68 -1.40 -3.65
C LEU A 32 9.17 -2.02 -2.34
N VAL A 33 7.91 -2.47 -2.27
CA VAL A 33 7.42 -3.21 -1.09
C VAL A 33 8.27 -4.45 -0.83
N LEU A 34 8.52 -5.28 -1.85
CA LEU A 34 9.36 -6.47 -1.69
C LEU A 34 10.77 -6.13 -1.18
N THR A 35 11.36 -5.02 -1.65
CA THR A 35 12.65 -4.52 -1.15
C THR A 35 12.55 -4.13 0.33
N LEU A 36 11.54 -3.37 0.72
CA LEU A 36 11.37 -2.91 2.11
C LEU A 36 11.07 -4.05 3.08
N LEU A 37 10.37 -5.09 2.63
CA LEU A 37 10.18 -6.31 3.43
C LEU A 37 11.51 -7.04 3.72
N GLN A 38 12.57 -6.79 2.95
CA GLN A 38 13.91 -7.31 3.25
C GLN A 38 14.63 -6.52 4.33
N CYS A 39 14.21 -5.28 4.62
CA CYS A 39 14.78 -4.47 5.67
C CYS A 39 14.31 -4.95 7.06
N GLU A 40 15.19 -4.88 8.04
CA GLU A 40 14.81 -5.11 9.43
C GLU A 40 13.79 -4.04 9.88
N GLY A 41 12.81 -4.46 10.68
CA GLY A 41 11.84 -3.55 11.29
C GLY A 41 10.54 -3.33 10.51
N ALA A 42 10.34 -3.95 9.34
CA ALA A 42 9.01 -4.03 8.74
C ALA A 42 8.08 -4.85 9.65
N ARG A 43 6.90 -4.31 9.97
CA ARG A 43 5.93 -4.90 10.91
C ARG A 43 4.53 -5.01 10.33
N HIS A 44 4.10 -3.99 9.59
CA HIS A 44 2.78 -3.94 8.99
C HIS A 44 2.86 -3.56 7.51
N LEU A 45 2.06 -4.24 6.69
CA LEU A 45 1.78 -3.90 5.31
C LEU A 45 0.29 -3.57 5.18
N LEU A 46 -0.02 -2.30 4.97
CA LEU A 46 -1.36 -1.83 4.63
C LEU A 46 -1.50 -1.79 3.11
N ILE A 47 -2.52 -2.45 2.56
CA ILE A 47 -2.76 -2.48 1.12
C ILE A 47 -4.10 -1.87 0.76
N GLU A 48 -4.12 -1.07 -0.30
CA GLU A 48 -5.33 -0.73 -1.02
C GLU A 48 -5.75 -1.91 -1.89
N SER A 49 -6.68 -2.71 -1.40
CA SER A 49 -7.29 -3.76 -2.20
C SER A 49 -8.80 -3.73 -1.99
N ALA A 50 -9.53 -3.58 -3.09
CA ALA A 50 -10.97 -3.76 -3.15
C ALA A 50 -11.36 -5.26 -3.17
N ALA A 51 -10.44 -6.16 -2.82
CA ALA A 51 -10.78 -7.55 -2.61
C ALA A 51 -11.92 -7.60 -1.60
N ASP A 52 -13.05 -8.12 -2.08
CA ASP A 52 -14.29 -8.27 -1.34
C ASP A 52 -13.96 -8.74 0.08
N GLN A 53 -14.63 -8.21 1.11
CA GLN A 53 -14.41 -8.61 2.51
C GLN A 53 -14.54 -10.14 2.73
N GLN A 54 -15.05 -10.87 1.74
CA GLN A 54 -15.01 -12.33 1.66
C GLN A 54 -13.59 -12.93 1.55
N TYR A 55 -12.63 -12.25 0.93
CA TYR A 55 -11.26 -12.75 0.76
C TYR A 55 -10.37 -12.20 1.86
N ARG A 56 -10.34 -12.89 3.00
CA ARG A 56 -9.42 -12.59 4.10
C ARG A 56 -7.98 -12.70 3.60
N VAL A 57 -7.25 -11.60 3.63
CA VAL A 57 -5.81 -11.53 3.31
C VAL A 57 -5.00 -12.56 4.09
N ASP A 58 -5.46 -12.87 5.31
CA ASP A 58 -4.89 -13.90 6.19
C ASP A 58 -4.91 -15.31 5.59
N GLY A 59 -5.73 -15.57 4.57
CA GLY A 59 -5.89 -16.87 3.91
C GLY A 59 -5.03 -17.09 2.66
N ILE A 60 -4.16 -16.15 2.27
CA ILE A 60 -3.30 -16.32 1.09
C ILE A 60 -2.23 -17.38 1.32
N THR A 61 -1.73 -17.51 2.54
CA THR A 61 -0.75 -18.54 2.88
C THR A 61 -1.46 -19.71 3.52
N THR A 62 -1.38 -20.87 2.87
CA THR A 62 -1.87 -22.15 3.42
C THR A 62 -1.08 -22.56 4.66
N ASP A 63 -1.61 -23.47 5.47
CA ASP A 63 -0.90 -24.04 6.63
C ASP A 63 0.44 -24.70 6.24
N ALA A 64 0.57 -25.14 4.98
CA ALA A 64 1.79 -25.70 4.42
C ALA A 64 2.82 -24.62 3.98
N GLY A 65 2.51 -23.34 4.16
CA GLY A 65 3.37 -22.23 3.76
C GLY A 65 3.40 -21.97 2.24
N ALA A 66 2.45 -22.52 1.49
CA ALA A 66 2.28 -22.26 0.05
C ALA A 66 1.21 -21.19 -0.21
N ILE A 67 1.28 -20.54 -1.38
CA ILE A 67 0.23 -19.62 -1.84
C ILE A 67 -1.03 -20.41 -2.18
N ASP A 68 -2.16 -20.02 -1.60
CA ASP A 68 -3.47 -20.51 -2.00
C ASP A 68 -3.82 -19.98 -3.40
N SER A 69 -3.91 -20.88 -4.38
CA SER A 69 -4.11 -20.52 -5.78
C SER A 69 -5.50 -19.92 -6.08
N GLU A 70 -6.52 -20.25 -5.29
CA GLU A 70 -7.86 -19.72 -5.46
C GLU A 70 -7.94 -18.30 -4.91
N MET A 71 -7.36 -18.06 -3.73
CA MET A 71 -7.23 -16.73 -3.15
C MET A 71 -6.32 -15.83 -4.00
N ALA A 72 -5.21 -16.35 -4.51
CA ALA A 72 -4.36 -15.61 -5.44
C ALA A 72 -5.13 -15.22 -6.71
N ARG A 73 -5.91 -16.15 -7.30
CA ARG A 73 -6.74 -15.84 -8.47
C ARG A 73 -7.83 -14.82 -8.15
N ALA A 74 -8.45 -14.87 -6.97
CA ALA A 74 -9.43 -13.87 -6.56
C ALA A 74 -8.79 -12.49 -6.41
N LEU A 75 -7.64 -12.40 -5.74
CA LEU A 75 -6.94 -11.13 -5.52
C LEU A 75 -6.35 -10.55 -6.79
N ASP A 76 -5.77 -11.38 -7.64
CA ASP A 76 -5.11 -10.95 -8.87
C ASP A 76 -6.10 -10.83 -10.04
N GLY A 77 -7.23 -11.53 -9.99
CA GLY A 77 -8.30 -11.51 -10.99
C GLY A 77 -9.34 -10.41 -10.81
N VAL A 78 -9.38 -9.72 -9.66
CA VAL A 78 -10.19 -8.51 -9.46
C VAL A 78 -9.56 -7.35 -10.23
N SER A 79 -9.92 -7.25 -11.50
CA SER A 79 -10.04 -6.08 -12.39
C SER A 79 -8.94 -5.01 -12.51
N TRP A 80 -7.70 -5.20 -12.06
CA TRP A 80 -6.69 -4.11 -12.14
C TRP A 80 -5.30 -4.53 -12.62
N GLN A 81 -5.07 -5.81 -12.93
CA GLN A 81 -3.73 -6.28 -13.33
C GLN A 81 -3.63 -6.46 -14.84
N THR A 82 -2.70 -5.72 -15.44
CA THR A 82 -2.21 -5.99 -16.79
C THR A 82 -1.25 -7.19 -16.76
N GLU A 83 -1.32 -8.07 -17.77
CA GLU A 83 -0.40 -9.20 -17.92
C GLU A 83 1.07 -8.74 -17.83
N GLY A 84 1.90 -9.45 -17.05
CA GLY A 84 3.31 -9.09 -16.83
C GLY A 84 3.58 -8.12 -15.67
N VAL A 85 2.55 -7.70 -14.93
CA VAL A 85 2.71 -7.01 -13.63
C VAL A 85 2.91 -8.05 -12.52
N LEU A 86 3.83 -7.76 -11.59
CA LEU A 86 4.07 -8.59 -10.40
C LEU A 86 2.75 -8.75 -9.60
N PRO A 87 2.21 -9.97 -9.41
CA PRO A 87 0.95 -10.16 -8.71
C PRO A 87 0.95 -9.67 -7.26
N LEU A 88 -0.18 -9.16 -6.78
CA LEU A 88 -0.32 -8.66 -5.42
C LEU A 88 -0.28 -9.82 -4.41
N SER A 89 -0.79 -10.99 -4.78
CA SER A 89 -0.69 -12.22 -3.99
C SER A 89 0.75 -12.56 -3.60
N ILE A 90 1.72 -12.34 -4.50
CA ILE A 90 3.15 -12.57 -4.21
C ILE A 90 3.66 -11.59 -3.16
N VAL A 91 3.28 -10.31 -3.23
CA VAL A 91 3.68 -9.29 -2.24
C VAL A 91 3.17 -9.66 -0.85
N ILE A 92 1.90 -10.06 -0.76
CA ILE A 92 1.27 -10.43 0.51
C ILE A 92 1.91 -11.70 1.08
N TYR A 93 2.11 -12.71 0.26
CA TYR A 93 2.79 -13.95 0.66
C TYR A 93 4.20 -13.67 1.23
N GLN A 94 4.98 -12.81 0.56
CA GLN A 94 6.32 -12.47 1.03
C GLN A 94 6.30 -11.69 2.35
N ALA A 95 5.28 -10.84 2.58
CA ALA A 95 5.09 -10.16 3.86
C ALA A 95 4.77 -11.17 4.97
N GLN A 96 3.78 -12.05 4.75
CA GLN A 96 3.38 -13.07 5.71
C GLN A 96 4.51 -14.03 6.07
N LYS A 97 5.28 -14.50 5.08
CA LYS A 97 6.46 -15.35 5.29
C LYS A 97 7.52 -14.72 6.20
N ARG A 98 7.57 -13.39 6.26
CA ARG A 98 8.49 -12.61 7.09
C ARG A 98 7.91 -12.19 8.44
N GLY A 99 6.70 -12.65 8.76
CA GLY A 99 6.00 -12.28 9.99
C GLY A 99 5.47 -10.84 9.98
N VAL A 100 5.37 -10.21 8.80
CA VAL A 100 4.76 -8.89 8.65
C VAL A 100 3.24 -9.06 8.60
N GLN A 101 2.52 -8.36 9.48
CA GLN A 101 1.06 -8.37 9.48
C GLN A 101 0.54 -7.61 8.25
N VAL A 102 -0.42 -8.20 7.54
CA VAL A 102 -1.01 -7.57 6.35
C VAL A 102 -2.45 -7.18 6.64
N THR A 103 -2.86 -5.99 6.21
CA THR A 103 -4.23 -5.50 6.44
C THR A 103 -4.72 -4.76 5.20
N CYS A 104 -5.90 -5.13 4.71
CA CYS A 104 -6.60 -4.32 3.71
C CYS A 104 -7.08 -3.01 4.35
N ALA A 105 -6.66 -1.90 3.75
CA ALA A 105 -6.93 -0.55 4.20
C ALA A 105 -7.79 0.20 3.17
N ASP A 106 -8.77 -0.51 2.58
CA ASP A 106 -9.73 0.03 1.63
C ASP A 106 -11.15 -0.13 2.17
N ASP A 107 -12.04 0.76 1.72
CA ASP A 107 -13.46 0.65 2.01
C ASP A 107 -14.19 0.11 0.78
N MET A 108 -15.02 -0.91 1.01
CA MET A 108 -15.93 -1.48 0.01
C MET A 108 -17.03 -0.49 -0.33
N CYS A 109 -16.67 0.56 -1.07
CA CYS A 109 -17.65 1.42 -1.70
C CYS A 109 -18.10 0.71 -2.97
N VAL A 110 -19.30 0.12 -2.93
CA VAL A 110 -19.97 -0.40 -4.13
C VAL A 110 -19.91 0.71 -5.18
N TYR A 111 -19.27 0.44 -6.33
CA TYR A 111 -19.25 1.32 -7.49
C TYR A 111 -20.66 1.40 -8.09
N SER A 112 -21.62 1.96 -7.35
CA SER A 112 -22.94 2.29 -7.90
C SER A 112 -22.77 3.50 -8.83
N ALA A 113 -23.65 3.62 -9.84
CA ALA A 113 -23.67 4.77 -10.75
C ALA A 113 -23.81 6.13 -10.03
N GLU A 114 -24.20 6.13 -8.74
CA GLU A 114 -24.26 7.31 -7.87
C GLU A 114 -22.88 7.83 -7.43
N TYR A 115 -21.79 7.09 -7.68
CA TYR A 115 -20.41 7.52 -7.41
C TYR A 115 -19.81 8.49 -8.44
N ALA A 116 -20.66 9.10 -9.29
CA ALA A 116 -20.29 10.21 -10.17
C ALA A 116 -19.66 11.42 -9.43
N VAL A 117 -19.63 11.42 -8.09
CA VAL A 117 -18.79 12.33 -7.28
C VAL A 117 -17.51 11.61 -6.82
N ARG A 118 -16.59 11.31 -7.76
CA ARG A 118 -15.27 10.68 -7.55
C ARG A 118 -14.49 11.22 -6.33
N ALA A 119 -14.71 12.48 -5.97
CA ALA A 119 -14.11 13.14 -4.81
C ALA A 119 -14.55 12.56 -3.44
N ASN A 120 -15.81 12.14 -3.28
CA ASN A 120 -16.32 11.63 -2.00
C ASN A 120 -15.82 10.20 -1.72
N GLY A 121 -15.67 9.37 -2.76
CA GLY A 121 -15.08 8.04 -2.63
C GLY A 121 -13.62 8.08 -2.20
N MET A 122 -12.80 8.90 -2.87
CA MET A 122 -11.39 9.04 -2.51
C MET A 122 -11.20 9.53 -1.07
N LYS A 123 -12.01 10.49 -0.61
CA LYS A 123 -11.99 10.96 0.77
C LYS A 123 -12.25 9.82 1.76
N LYS A 124 -13.29 9.02 1.54
CA LYS A 124 -13.66 7.92 2.45
C LYS A 124 -12.57 6.85 2.50
N ARG A 125 -12.02 6.45 1.34
CA ARG A 125 -10.92 5.48 1.24
C ARG A 125 -9.67 5.96 1.99
N ASN A 126 -9.27 7.22 1.80
CA ASN A 126 -8.14 7.81 2.51
C ASN A 126 -8.37 7.88 4.02
N GLN A 127 -9.59 8.21 4.45
CA GLN A 127 -9.93 8.21 5.87
C GLN A 127 -9.88 6.81 6.48
N THR A 128 -10.40 5.80 5.77
CA THR A 128 -10.30 4.39 6.20
C THR A 128 -8.84 3.97 6.35
N ALA A 129 -8.00 4.26 5.36
CA ALA A 129 -6.58 3.92 5.41
C ALA A 129 -5.86 4.57 6.61
N VAL A 130 -6.15 5.84 6.89
CA VAL A 130 -5.60 6.56 8.05
C VAL A 130 -6.13 6.02 9.37
N ASN A 131 -7.43 5.73 9.47
CA ASN A 131 -8.01 5.17 10.69
C ASN A 131 -7.41 3.78 10.99
N THR A 132 -7.24 2.95 9.96
CA THR A 132 -6.59 1.64 10.08
C THR A 132 -5.16 1.80 10.57
N LEU A 133 -4.37 2.72 9.98
CA LEU A 133 -3.00 3.02 10.40
C LEU A 133 -2.92 3.44 11.88
N LEU A 134 -3.77 4.38 12.30
CA LEU A 134 -3.79 4.88 13.67
C LEU A 134 -4.35 3.85 14.67
N GLY A 135 -5.09 2.86 14.18
CA GLY A 135 -5.65 1.76 14.97
C GLY A 135 -4.72 0.57 15.18
N LEU A 136 -3.49 0.56 14.62
CA LEU A 136 -2.56 -0.58 14.72
C LEU A 136 -2.03 -0.85 16.14
N GLY A 137 -2.35 0.00 17.13
CA GLY A 137 -2.00 -0.20 18.55
C GLY A 137 -0.58 0.25 18.94
N ASP A 138 0.33 0.41 17.98
CA ASP A 138 1.64 1.04 18.18
C ASP A 138 1.50 2.58 18.23
N THR A 139 2.00 3.22 19.29
CA THR A 139 1.96 4.70 19.43
C THR A 139 3.36 5.27 19.64
N PRO A 140 3.97 5.96 18.65
CA PRO A 140 3.54 6.08 17.26
C PRO A 140 3.79 4.79 16.43
N PRO A 141 3.02 4.55 15.35
CA PRO A 141 3.26 3.42 14.44
C PRO A 141 4.66 3.46 13.84
N LYS A 142 5.36 2.32 13.83
CA LYS A 142 6.70 2.16 13.22
C LYS A 142 6.77 0.89 12.39
N GLY A 143 7.61 0.90 11.35
CA GLY A 143 7.76 -0.27 10.50
C GLY A 143 6.57 -0.52 9.58
N VAL A 144 5.80 0.54 9.25
CA VAL A 144 4.57 0.41 8.47
C VAL A 144 4.83 0.78 7.01
N ILE A 145 4.42 -0.09 6.11
CA ILE A 145 4.42 0.12 4.66
C ILE A 145 2.96 0.29 4.23
N MET A 146 2.63 1.36 3.51
CA MET A 146 1.32 1.55 2.88
C MET A 146 1.47 1.47 1.36
N LEU A 147 0.82 0.49 0.72
CA LEU A 147 0.74 0.37 -0.73
C LEU A 147 -0.64 0.82 -1.20
N ASN A 148 -0.69 1.96 -1.88
CA ASN A 148 -1.92 2.57 -2.39
C ASN A 148 -1.71 3.07 -3.82
N GLY A 149 -2.78 3.32 -4.57
CA GLY A 149 -2.71 4.05 -5.82
C GLY A 149 -2.11 5.45 -5.60
N ALA A 150 -1.25 5.91 -6.51
CA ALA A 150 -0.51 7.16 -6.30
C ALA A 150 -1.40 8.39 -6.09
N ASP A 151 -2.63 8.39 -6.62
CA ASP A 151 -3.64 9.44 -6.43
C ASP A 151 -4.03 9.65 -4.95
N HIS A 152 -3.88 8.63 -4.10
CA HIS A 152 -4.11 8.73 -2.65
C HIS A 152 -3.09 9.68 -1.97
N PHE A 153 -1.93 9.87 -2.59
CA PHE A 153 -0.85 10.74 -2.10
C PHE A 153 -0.72 12.04 -2.92
N LYS A 154 -0.94 11.99 -4.25
CA LYS A 154 -0.67 13.10 -5.20
C LYS A 154 -1.91 13.90 -5.66
N GLY A 155 -3.12 13.44 -5.32
CA GLY A 155 -4.36 13.88 -5.98
C GLY A 155 -4.69 15.39 -5.95
N SER A 156 -5.38 15.85 -7.00
CA SER A 156 -5.81 17.23 -7.28
C SER A 156 -6.81 17.84 -6.29
N ASN A 157 -7.34 17.04 -5.35
CA ASN A 157 -8.23 17.49 -4.29
C ASN A 157 -7.46 17.52 -2.96
N THR A 158 -6.62 18.54 -2.83
CA THR A 158 -5.48 18.65 -1.90
C THR A 158 -5.80 18.61 -0.41
N LYS A 159 -7.08 18.52 -0.01
CA LYS A 159 -7.49 18.50 1.41
C LYS A 159 -7.65 17.11 2.02
N PHE A 160 -7.73 16.06 1.21
CA PHE A 160 -8.08 14.71 1.69
C PHE A 160 -7.12 13.62 1.23
N THR A 161 -5.88 13.94 0.85
CA THR A 161 -4.85 12.91 0.63
C THR A 161 -4.47 12.25 1.96
N ILE A 162 -3.97 11.01 1.93
CA ILE A 162 -3.51 10.30 3.13
C ILE A 162 -2.54 11.17 3.93
N GLY A 163 -1.57 11.77 3.23
CA GLY A 163 -0.63 12.66 3.87
C GLY A 163 -1.34 13.83 4.58
N LYS A 164 -2.25 14.52 3.91
CA LYS A 164 -2.97 15.65 4.51
C LYS A 164 -3.79 15.28 5.75
N LEU A 165 -4.35 14.07 5.80
CA LEU A 165 -5.08 13.56 6.96
C LEU A 165 -4.17 13.18 8.14
N LEU A 166 -2.90 12.87 7.86
CA LEU A 166 -1.87 12.58 8.88
C LEU A 166 -1.14 13.84 9.36
N GLU A 167 -1.37 14.98 8.72
CA GLU A 167 -0.78 16.27 9.06
C GLU A 167 -1.27 16.69 10.47
N GLY A 168 -0.35 16.80 11.44
CA GLY A 168 -0.69 17.16 12.83
C GLY A 168 -0.84 15.99 13.81
N GLN A 169 -0.66 14.74 13.36
CA GLN A 169 -0.56 13.60 14.27
C GLN A 169 0.77 13.62 15.01
N GLU A 170 0.74 13.93 16.32
CA GLU A 170 1.94 14.06 17.14
C GLU A 170 2.75 12.75 17.19
N GLY A 171 4.07 12.85 17.03
CA GLY A 171 4.97 11.71 17.05
C GLY A 171 4.96 10.82 15.81
N LEU A 172 4.04 11.03 14.86
CA LEU A 172 3.98 10.25 13.63
C LEU A 172 5.02 10.74 12.61
N SER A 173 5.91 9.85 12.18
CA SER A 173 6.80 10.10 11.04
C SER A 173 6.18 9.48 9.77
N PHE A 174 5.85 10.31 8.78
CA PHE A 174 5.31 9.87 7.50
C PHE A 174 6.05 10.51 6.32
N GLY A 175 6.39 9.69 5.33
CA GLY A 175 6.89 10.10 4.02
C GLY A 175 6.38 9.15 2.94
N TRP A 176 6.34 9.58 1.68
CA TRP A 176 5.83 8.72 0.60
C TRP A 176 6.68 8.76 -0.67
N VAL A 177 6.75 7.62 -1.37
CA VAL A 177 7.43 7.44 -2.66
C VAL A 177 6.39 7.37 -3.78
N ASP A 178 6.66 8.06 -4.88
CA ASP A 178 5.86 7.98 -6.09
C ASP A 178 6.39 6.87 -7.00
N ALA A 179 5.94 5.64 -6.78
CA ALA A 179 6.31 4.49 -7.59
C ALA A 179 5.33 4.26 -8.76
N SER A 180 4.61 5.30 -9.20
CA SER A 180 3.66 5.20 -10.32
C SER A 180 4.35 5.20 -11.68
N THR A 181 5.64 5.56 -11.74
CA THR A 181 6.48 5.44 -12.94
C THR A 181 7.82 4.79 -12.61
N LYS A 182 8.53 4.31 -13.64
CA LYS A 182 9.87 3.73 -13.47
C LYS A 182 10.83 4.74 -12.86
N GLU A 183 10.82 5.98 -13.33
CA GLU A 183 11.68 7.04 -12.80
C GLU A 183 11.34 7.37 -11.34
N GLY A 184 10.05 7.48 -11.02
CA GLY A 184 9.60 7.79 -9.66
C GLY A 184 9.94 6.68 -8.67
N SER A 185 10.03 5.44 -9.15
CA SER A 185 10.40 4.27 -8.34
C SER A 185 11.87 4.14 -8.03
N GLY A 186 12.76 4.87 -8.71
CA GLY A 186 14.21 4.73 -8.57
C GLY A 186 14.81 3.44 -9.16
N PHE A 187 13.99 2.51 -9.69
CA PHE A 187 14.44 1.32 -10.42
C PHE A 187 14.89 1.69 -11.85
N GLY A 188 16.01 2.40 -11.97
CA GLY A 188 16.49 2.86 -13.27
C GLY A 188 17.64 3.85 -13.24
N VAL A 189 18.52 3.82 -12.23
CA VAL A 189 19.77 4.58 -12.29
C VAL A 189 20.52 4.14 -13.56
N ARG A 190 20.67 5.06 -14.52
CA ARG A 190 21.52 4.87 -15.69
C ARG A 190 22.92 4.59 -15.18
N VAL A 191 23.43 3.40 -15.49
CA VAL A 191 24.88 3.22 -15.58
C VAL A 191 25.34 4.19 -16.67
N GLY A 192 26.28 5.07 -16.34
CA GLY A 192 26.90 5.97 -17.30
C GLY A 192 27.62 5.23 -18.40
#